data_AF-A0AAE1L4N6-F1
#
_entry.id   AF-A0AAE1L4N6-F1
#
_cell.length_a   1.000
_cell.length_b   1.000
_cell.length_c   1.000
_cell.angle_alpha   90.00
_cell.angle_beta   90.00
_cell.angle_gamma   90.00
#
_symmetry.space_group_name_H-M   'P 1'
#
loop_
_entity.id
_entity.type
_entity.pdbx_description
1 polymer ?
#
loop_
_entity_poly.entity_id
_entity_poly.type
_entity_poly.pdbx_seq_one_letter_code
_entity_poly.pdbx_strand_id
1 'polypeptide(L)'
;MGQSSQSGRRLSRFKYLETAKDAGERSKSHEVDVVLLPPTDGDRPIESYEEDDDVLDKDLIPKEVSGEVEVHEEVEEEDAADVTDNQETQRWRRVERLSLQSHKVPSKTDENHCGKEPYEIFKVFFGREIIHHITEQINLYAVRDKNDSKFCVTEGEIRKFLVLLLISGHHSLPSENYYWSTSEDMPEPLFGKTMSRDRFRIIKRYLHLADNAYLAALKMAKVLLLLEMFRRNYQQFGVCHEFLSIDESMIPYHGHHSAKQFIRNKPVRFWYKMWMLCGVDGYPYNFSIYCGKESDRKTPLESRVVNEMLQPIESADHHVVFFDNFFTSHSLLTELAEKGIRACGTVRENRTGKCPLPSKKNVEKQEGGYFDDKSDGTVLFARWNDNSAETIASNYYGVNPIQTVERRVKNVSKKSVSQPHLIKMYNKGMGGIDVCDRMLASYRPWLRSKKWWCNIFSNILNMAVVAAYRFHQHTNASMAISHF
;
A
#
# COMPACT_ATOMS: atom_id res chain seq x y z
N MET A 1 -21.81 -5.72 45.89
CA MET A 1 -21.79 -5.07 44.56
C MET A 1 -20.37 -5.21 44.03
N GLY A 2 -20.12 -6.25 43.25
CA GLY A 2 -18.79 -6.58 42.74
C GLY A 2 -18.47 -5.72 41.51
N GLN A 3 -17.32 -5.03 41.55
CA GLN A 3 -16.72 -4.44 40.36
C GLN A 3 -15.90 -5.54 39.67
N SER A 4 -16.29 -5.90 38.45
CA SER A 4 -15.47 -6.69 37.54
C SER A 4 -14.39 -5.77 36.94
N SER A 5 -13.11 -6.01 37.25
CA SER A 5 -12.01 -5.48 36.46
C SER A 5 -12.04 -6.16 35.09
N GLN A 6 -12.40 -5.40 34.06
CA GLN A 6 -12.18 -5.81 32.68
C GLN A 6 -10.75 -5.44 32.32
N SER A 7 -9.96 -6.42 31.86
CA SER A 7 -8.70 -6.20 31.14
C SER A 7 -8.91 -5.06 30.14
N GLY A 8 -8.13 -3.98 30.23
CA GLY A 8 -8.40 -2.80 29.42
C GLY A 8 -7.16 -2.04 29.03
N ARG A 9 -6.88 -1.99 27.73
CA ARG A 9 -6.23 -0.81 27.15
C ARG A 9 -7.06 0.41 27.56
N ARG A 10 -6.43 1.42 28.16
CA ARG A 10 -7.15 2.69 28.39
C ARG A 10 -7.29 3.38 27.05
N LEU A 11 -8.54 3.45 26.60
CA LEU A 11 -8.90 4.00 25.31
C LEU A 11 -9.43 5.41 25.50
N SER A 12 -8.72 6.39 24.95
CA SER A 12 -9.12 7.81 24.99
C SER A 12 -9.40 8.29 23.57
N ARG A 13 -10.54 8.96 23.37
CA ARG A 13 -10.97 9.46 22.05
C ARG A 13 -10.90 10.99 21.99
N PHE A 14 -10.35 11.52 20.91
CA PHE A 14 -10.16 12.96 20.73
C PHE A 14 -10.69 13.42 19.37
N LYS A 15 -11.28 14.61 19.33
CA LYS A 15 -11.76 15.24 18.08
C LYS A 15 -10.73 16.16 17.41
N TYR A 16 -9.67 16.54 18.12
CA TYR A 16 -8.64 17.46 17.62
C TYR A 16 -7.27 16.82 17.77
N LEU A 17 -6.38 17.07 16.80
CA LEU A 17 -5.03 16.48 16.81
C LEU A 17 -4.17 16.98 17.98
N GLU A 18 -4.37 18.24 18.36
CA GLU A 18 -3.65 18.91 19.44
C GLU A 18 -4.02 18.33 20.81
N THR A 19 -5.30 18.00 21.04
CA THR A 19 -5.74 17.39 22.30
C THR A 19 -5.35 15.91 22.40
N ALA A 20 -5.32 15.19 21.29
CA ALA A 20 -4.77 13.83 21.25
C ALA A 20 -3.27 13.81 21.53
N LYS A 21 -2.54 14.81 21.00
CA LYS A 21 -1.11 14.99 21.23
C LYS A 21 -0.83 15.27 22.71
N ASP A 22 -1.55 16.21 23.32
CA ASP A 22 -1.39 16.53 24.74
C ASP A 22 -1.69 15.35 25.67
N ALA A 23 -2.67 14.50 25.31
CA ALA A 23 -2.98 13.29 26.06
C ALA A 23 -1.88 12.22 25.92
N GLY A 24 -1.37 12.02 24.71
CA GLY A 24 -0.25 11.11 24.46
C GLY A 24 1.07 11.56 25.11
N GLU A 25 1.27 12.86 25.32
CA GLU A 25 2.45 13.42 26.03
C GLU A 25 2.35 13.29 27.56
N ARG A 26 1.13 13.18 28.12
CA ARG A 26 0.89 12.97 29.55
C ARG A 26 0.91 11.50 29.97
N SER A 27 0.98 10.57 29.01
CA SER A 27 0.98 9.13 29.27
C SER A 27 2.31 8.67 29.87
N LYS A 28 2.26 7.78 30.87
CA LYS A 28 3.44 7.19 31.50
C LYS A 28 3.91 5.90 30.81
N SER A 29 3.18 5.37 29.83
CA SER A 29 3.54 4.15 29.09
C SER A 29 4.51 4.44 27.95
N HIS A 30 5.43 3.51 27.68
CA HIS A 30 6.41 3.65 26.57
C HIS A 30 5.81 3.30 25.20
N GLU A 31 4.64 2.65 25.18
CA GLU A 31 3.94 2.23 23.97
C GLU A 31 2.52 2.81 24.01
N VAL A 32 2.29 3.82 23.16
CA VAL A 32 1.00 4.49 23.02
C VAL A 32 0.59 4.40 21.56
N ASP A 33 -0.33 3.48 21.28
CA ASP A 33 -0.89 3.26 19.95
C ASP A 33 -1.91 4.33 19.65
N VAL A 34 -1.68 5.14 18.62
CA VAL A 34 -2.62 6.17 18.19
C VAL A 34 -3.25 5.76 16.88
N VAL A 35 -4.50 5.36 16.95
CA VAL A 35 -5.31 4.90 15.83
C VAL A 35 -6.25 6.03 15.47
N LEU A 36 -6.15 6.57 14.26
CA LEU A 36 -7.21 7.45 13.76
C LEU A 36 -8.44 6.57 13.48
N LEU A 37 -9.48 6.75 14.28
CA LEU A 37 -10.76 6.17 14.00
C LEU A 37 -11.39 6.84 12.78
N PRO A 38 -12.10 6.05 11.98
CA PRO A 38 -12.87 6.60 10.90
C PRO A 38 -13.98 7.53 11.45
N PRO A 39 -14.30 8.64 10.76
CA PRO A 39 -15.30 9.61 11.19
C PRO A 39 -16.67 8.98 11.43
N THR A 40 -17.42 9.57 12.36
CA THR A 40 -18.80 9.24 12.69
C THR A 40 -19.78 10.20 12.00
N ASP A 41 -21.07 9.86 11.92
CA ASP A 41 -22.11 10.61 11.19
C ASP A 41 -22.36 12.05 11.72
N GLY A 42 -21.62 12.50 12.74
CA GLY A 42 -21.65 13.85 13.28
C GLY A 42 -20.37 14.68 13.06
N ASP A 43 -19.35 14.15 12.38
CA ASP A 43 -18.07 14.84 12.19
C ASP A 43 -18.10 15.76 10.97
N ARG A 44 -17.63 17.01 11.12
CA ARG A 44 -17.67 18.01 10.05
C ARG A 44 -16.67 17.64 8.93
N PRO A 45 -17.05 17.72 7.65
CA PRO A 45 -16.12 17.54 6.55
C PRO A 45 -15.07 18.64 6.54
N ILE A 46 -13.79 18.26 6.45
CA ILE A 46 -12.69 19.20 6.24
C ILE A 46 -12.82 19.77 4.82
N GLU A 47 -12.96 21.09 4.70
CA GLU A 47 -12.99 21.77 3.41
C GLU A 47 -11.66 21.57 2.66
N SER A 48 -11.74 21.09 1.41
CA SER A 48 -10.58 20.96 0.51
C SER A 48 -10.38 22.26 -0.25
N TYR A 49 -9.22 22.89 -0.11
CA TYR A 49 -8.86 24.09 -0.89
C TYR A 49 -7.76 23.77 -1.90
N GLU A 50 -7.89 24.28 -3.12
CA GLU A 50 -6.77 24.38 -4.05
C GLU A 50 -6.05 25.69 -3.78
N GLU A 51 -4.86 25.59 -3.19
CA GLU A 51 -4.06 26.77 -2.90
C GLU A 51 -3.27 27.17 -4.14
N ASP A 52 -3.40 28.42 -4.58
CA ASP A 52 -2.59 28.97 -5.67
C ASP A 52 -1.10 28.86 -5.31
N ASP A 53 -0.25 28.68 -6.33
CA ASP A 53 1.18 28.40 -6.16
C ASP A 53 1.96 29.52 -5.42
N ASP A 54 1.32 30.64 -5.07
CA ASP A 54 1.97 31.87 -4.57
C ASP A 54 1.98 32.05 -3.04
N VAL A 55 1.19 31.31 -2.24
CA VAL A 55 1.23 31.39 -0.77
C VAL A 55 1.11 30.00 -0.15
N LEU A 56 2.05 29.61 0.73
CA LEU A 56 1.87 28.55 1.75
C LEU A 56 3.10 28.42 2.65
N ASP A 57 2.87 28.49 3.95
CA ASP A 57 3.84 28.23 4.99
C ASP A 57 3.97 26.71 5.22
N LYS A 58 5.21 26.19 5.19
CA LYS A 58 5.50 24.74 5.25
C LYS A 58 5.28 24.15 6.64
N ASP A 59 5.04 24.98 7.64
CA ASP A 59 4.94 24.60 9.06
C ASP A 59 3.49 24.59 9.60
N LEU A 60 2.48 24.77 8.75
CA LEU A 60 1.07 24.76 9.16
C LEU A 60 0.58 23.33 9.42
N ILE A 61 0.58 22.94 10.71
CA ILE A 61 -0.05 21.71 11.18
C ILE A 61 -1.57 21.86 11.06
N PRO A 62 -2.28 20.97 10.34
CA PRO A 62 -3.73 20.99 10.29
C PRO A 62 -4.32 20.80 11.68
N LYS A 63 -5.23 21.70 12.08
CA LYS A 63 -5.90 21.64 13.40
C LYS A 63 -6.93 20.52 13.51
N GLU A 64 -7.46 20.05 12.38
CA GLU A 64 -8.58 19.11 12.29
C GLU A 64 -8.17 17.79 11.61
N VAL A 65 -8.79 16.69 12.05
CA VAL A 65 -8.73 15.38 11.40
C VAL A 65 -10.11 14.96 10.98
N SER A 66 -10.17 14.22 9.87
CA SER A 66 -11.41 13.71 9.32
C SER A 66 -11.97 12.52 10.11
N GLY A 67 -11.76 12.43 11.44
CA GLY A 67 -12.22 11.35 12.32
C GLY A 67 -11.67 11.48 13.75
N GLU A 68 -12.20 10.69 14.69
CA GLU A 68 -11.71 10.68 16.08
C GLU A 68 -10.31 10.05 16.16
N VAL A 69 -9.46 10.54 17.05
CA VAL A 69 -8.17 9.93 17.35
C VAL A 69 -8.34 9.04 18.57
N GLU A 70 -8.18 7.73 18.42
CA GLU A 70 -8.07 6.79 19.53
C GLU A 70 -6.63 6.69 20.01
N VAL A 71 -6.43 6.89 21.30
CA VAL A 71 -5.16 6.68 22.00
C VAL A 71 -5.33 5.46 22.87
N HIS A 72 -4.56 4.42 22.58
CA HIS A 72 -4.49 3.16 23.32
C HIS A 72 -3.28 3.23 24.25
N GLU A 73 -3.53 3.25 25.56
CA GLU A 73 -2.49 3.14 26.57
C GLU A 73 -2.50 1.70 27.13
N GLU A 74 -1.36 1.01 27.12
CA GLU A 74 -1.21 -0.23 27.88
C GLU A 74 -1.06 0.07 29.37
N VAL A 75 -1.91 -0.56 30.19
CA VAL A 75 -1.84 -0.53 31.65
C VAL A 75 -1.47 -1.93 32.11
N GLU A 76 -0.48 -2.04 33.00
CA GLU A 76 -0.12 -3.32 33.63
C GLU A 76 -1.25 -3.77 34.56
N GLU A 77 -1.71 -5.03 34.46
CA GLU A 77 -2.62 -5.62 35.45
C GLU A 77 -2.24 -7.06 35.82
N GLU A 78 -2.45 -7.37 37.10
CA GLU A 78 -2.34 -8.68 37.75
C GLU A 78 -3.52 -9.59 37.39
N ASP A 79 -3.27 -10.91 37.44
CA ASP A 79 -4.06 -11.99 36.81
C ASP A 79 -5.56 -12.06 37.22
N ALA A 80 -6.44 -12.29 36.23
CA ALA A 80 -7.84 -12.71 36.44
C ALA A 80 -8.27 -13.85 35.49
N ALA A 81 -9.04 -14.78 36.05
CA ALA A 81 -9.37 -16.11 35.51
C ALA A 81 -10.50 -16.15 34.46
N ASP A 82 -10.46 -17.23 33.67
CA ASP A 82 -11.26 -17.56 32.48
C ASP A 82 -12.77 -17.76 32.75
N VAL A 83 -13.63 -17.25 31.84
CA VAL A 83 -15.08 -17.55 31.82
C VAL A 83 -15.47 -18.01 30.41
N THR A 84 -15.95 -19.25 30.31
CA THR A 84 -16.40 -19.89 29.07
C THR A 84 -17.89 -19.63 28.80
N ASP A 85 -18.23 -19.23 27.57
CA ASP A 85 -19.61 -19.21 27.07
C ASP A 85 -19.77 -20.12 25.84
N ASN A 86 -20.90 -20.82 25.78
CA ASN A 86 -21.17 -22.02 25.00
C ASN A 86 -21.95 -21.67 23.71
N GLN A 87 -21.30 -21.78 22.55
CA GLN A 87 -21.95 -21.84 21.24
C GLN A 87 -21.32 -22.95 20.38
N GLU A 88 -22.09 -23.49 19.43
CA GLU A 88 -21.80 -24.68 18.61
C GLU A 88 -20.32 -24.85 18.28
N THR A 89 -19.76 -25.99 18.70
CA THR A 89 -18.33 -26.23 18.73
C THR A 89 -17.79 -26.51 17.33
N GLN A 90 -17.21 -25.48 16.72
CA GLN A 90 -16.32 -25.65 15.57
C GLN A 90 -15.21 -26.66 15.95
N ARG A 91 -15.12 -27.76 15.21
CA ARG A 91 -14.31 -28.93 15.61
C ARG A 91 -12.87 -28.77 15.14
N TRP A 92 -12.06 -28.12 15.96
CA TRP A 92 -10.62 -27.97 15.74
C TRP A 92 -9.87 -29.29 15.95
N ARG A 93 -8.95 -29.61 15.04
CA ARG A 93 -8.09 -30.80 15.12
C ARG A 93 -6.66 -30.43 14.72
N ARG A 94 -5.70 -31.22 15.19
CA ARG A 94 -4.36 -31.23 14.62
C ARG A 94 -4.43 -31.99 13.29
N VAL A 95 -4.04 -31.37 12.19
CA VAL A 95 -4.18 -31.96 10.85
C VAL A 95 -2.82 -31.96 10.17
N GLU A 96 -2.38 -33.14 9.73
CA GLU A 96 -1.28 -33.26 8.77
C GLU A 96 -1.79 -32.85 7.39
N ARG A 97 -1.87 -31.54 7.13
CA ARG A 97 -2.15 -31.08 5.77
C ARG A 97 -0.89 -31.27 4.94
N LEU A 98 -0.85 -32.34 4.15
CA LEU A 98 0.13 -32.52 3.08
C LEU A 98 -0.12 -31.41 2.05
N SER A 99 0.92 -30.68 1.68
CA SER A 99 0.88 -29.62 0.68
C SER A 99 0.14 -30.09 -0.58
N LEU A 100 -1.01 -29.47 -0.90
CA LEU A 100 -1.74 -29.77 -2.12
C LEU A 100 -0.85 -29.43 -3.33
N GLN A 101 -0.79 -30.37 -4.27
CA GLN A 101 0.07 -30.41 -5.46
C GLN A 101 0.33 -29.02 -6.06
N SER A 102 1.61 -28.72 -6.31
CA SER A 102 2.04 -27.51 -7.01
C SER A 102 1.41 -27.51 -8.40
N HIS A 103 0.57 -26.52 -8.69
CA HIS A 103 0.11 -26.28 -10.05
C HIS A 103 1.15 -25.38 -10.71
N LYS A 104 1.72 -25.80 -11.85
CA LYS A 104 2.64 -24.93 -12.60
C LYS A 104 1.81 -23.73 -13.09
N VAL A 105 2.17 -22.54 -12.62
CA VAL A 105 1.68 -21.31 -13.23
C VAL A 105 2.11 -21.32 -14.69
N PRO A 106 1.19 -21.22 -15.66
CA PRO A 106 1.57 -21.04 -17.04
C PRO A 106 2.46 -19.81 -17.12
N SER A 107 3.67 -19.98 -17.66
CA SER A 107 4.50 -18.87 -18.07
C SER A 107 3.73 -18.10 -19.14
N LYS A 108 2.98 -17.07 -18.74
CA LYS A 108 2.50 -16.02 -19.67
C LYS A 108 3.71 -15.15 -19.99
N THR A 109 4.66 -15.69 -20.75
CA THR A 109 5.68 -14.87 -21.40
C THR A 109 5.00 -14.24 -22.61
N ASP A 110 4.84 -12.93 -22.57
CA ASP A 110 4.34 -12.20 -23.73
C ASP A 110 5.43 -12.12 -24.79
N GLU A 111 5.43 -13.11 -25.71
CA GLU A 111 6.38 -13.21 -26.81
C GLU A 111 6.43 -11.95 -27.67
N ASN A 112 5.34 -11.16 -27.74
CA ASN A 112 5.29 -9.93 -28.53
C ASN A 112 6.15 -8.81 -27.95
N HIS A 113 6.64 -8.95 -26.71
CA HIS A 113 7.45 -7.94 -26.02
C HIS A 113 8.87 -8.42 -25.69
N CYS A 114 9.21 -9.65 -26.07
CA CYS A 114 10.58 -10.12 -26.10
C CYS A 114 11.41 -9.34 -27.12
N GLY A 115 12.64 -8.98 -26.76
CA GLY A 115 13.60 -8.20 -27.55
C GLY A 115 13.29 -6.70 -27.66
N LYS A 116 12.23 -6.18 -27.03
CA LYS A 116 11.89 -4.75 -27.10
C LYS A 116 12.76 -3.91 -26.19
N GLU A 117 13.13 -2.73 -26.66
CA GLU A 117 13.88 -1.77 -25.87
C GLU A 117 13.05 -1.25 -24.67
N PRO A 118 13.68 -0.83 -23.55
CA PRO A 118 12.97 -0.38 -22.35
C PRO A 118 11.93 0.72 -22.62
N TYR A 119 12.23 1.64 -23.54
CA TYR A 119 11.30 2.70 -23.94
C TYR A 119 10.07 2.16 -24.68
N GLU A 120 10.24 1.12 -25.50
CA GLU A 120 9.13 0.49 -26.20
C GLU A 120 8.17 -0.19 -25.24
N ILE A 121 8.72 -0.84 -24.21
CA ILE A 121 7.93 -1.39 -23.11
C ILE A 121 7.28 -0.28 -22.28
N PHE A 122 7.99 0.81 -21.98
CA PHE A 122 7.40 1.93 -21.24
C PHE A 122 6.16 2.52 -21.94
N LYS A 123 6.18 2.65 -23.28
CA LYS A 123 5.02 3.12 -24.07
C LYS A 123 3.78 2.24 -23.95
N VAL A 124 3.92 0.99 -23.51
CA VAL A 124 2.78 0.08 -23.30
C VAL A 124 2.08 0.39 -21.98
N PHE A 125 2.87 0.72 -20.94
CA PHE A 125 2.35 1.07 -19.61
C PHE A 125 1.89 2.52 -19.51
N PHE A 126 2.56 3.40 -20.26
CA PHE A 126 2.25 4.82 -20.35
C PHE A 126 1.99 5.21 -21.81
N GLY A 127 0.89 4.69 -22.33
CA GLY A 127 0.55 4.74 -23.75
C GLY A 127 -0.06 6.03 -24.25
N ARG A 128 -0.36 6.03 -25.55
CA ARG A 128 -0.94 7.17 -26.27
C ARG A 128 -2.25 7.64 -25.66
N GLU A 129 -3.09 6.72 -25.18
CA GLU A 129 -4.38 7.04 -24.55
C GLU A 129 -4.20 8.00 -23.35
N ILE A 130 -3.27 7.70 -22.44
CA ILE A 130 -3.01 8.54 -21.26
C ILE A 130 -2.46 9.90 -21.66
N ILE A 131 -1.49 9.95 -22.58
CA ILE A 131 -0.93 11.21 -23.09
C ILE A 131 -2.02 12.07 -23.74
N HIS A 132 -2.87 11.45 -24.55
CA HIS A 132 -3.96 12.10 -25.25
C HIS A 132 -4.94 12.70 -24.24
N HIS A 133 -5.42 11.88 -23.29
CA HIS A 133 -6.31 12.33 -22.23
C HIS A 133 -5.75 13.52 -21.45
N ILE A 134 -4.50 13.43 -20.97
CA ILE A 134 -3.86 14.54 -20.25
C ILE A 134 -3.80 15.80 -21.13
N THR A 135 -3.47 15.65 -22.42
CA THR A 135 -3.39 16.79 -23.36
C THR A 135 -4.74 17.47 -23.54
N GLU A 136 -5.81 16.69 -23.75
CA GLU A 136 -7.18 17.20 -23.89
C GLU A 136 -7.65 17.92 -22.63
N GLN A 137 -7.45 17.30 -21.45
CA GLN A 137 -7.90 17.88 -20.18
C GLN A 137 -7.16 19.19 -19.84
N ILE A 138 -5.87 19.29 -20.17
CA ILE A 138 -5.10 20.54 -19.99
C ILE A 138 -5.62 21.65 -20.90
N ASN A 139 -5.82 21.36 -22.19
CA ASN A 139 -6.33 22.34 -23.15
C ASN A 139 -7.75 22.79 -22.78
N LEU A 140 -8.62 21.84 -22.42
CA LEU A 140 -9.98 22.13 -21.98
C LEU A 140 -9.98 23.04 -20.75
N TYR A 141 -9.19 22.72 -19.72
CA TYR A 141 -9.08 23.53 -18.51
C TYR A 141 -8.54 24.94 -18.79
N ALA A 142 -7.52 25.06 -19.65
CA ALA A 142 -6.94 26.35 -20.00
C ALA A 142 -7.97 27.28 -20.66
N VAL A 143 -8.69 26.77 -21.66
CA VAL A 143 -9.67 27.57 -22.41
C VAL A 143 -10.90 27.88 -21.57
N ARG A 144 -11.48 26.88 -20.91
CA ARG A 144 -12.78 27.03 -20.24
C ARG A 144 -12.68 27.60 -18.84
N ASP A 145 -11.78 27.06 -18.02
CA ASP A 145 -11.72 27.35 -16.59
C ASP A 145 -10.71 28.48 -16.27
N LYS A 146 -9.71 28.69 -17.13
CA LYS A 146 -8.73 29.78 -17.00
C LYS A 146 -8.91 30.91 -18.02
N ASN A 147 -9.88 30.78 -18.93
CA ASN A 147 -10.18 31.77 -19.97
C ASN A 147 -8.95 32.17 -20.81
N ASP A 148 -8.02 31.23 -21.02
CA ASP A 148 -6.84 31.41 -21.86
C ASP A 148 -7.02 30.68 -23.19
N SER A 149 -7.72 31.33 -24.12
CA SER A 149 -7.99 30.80 -25.47
C SER A 149 -6.75 30.76 -26.37
N LYS A 150 -5.65 31.40 -25.97
CA LYS A 150 -4.39 31.40 -26.71
C LYS A 150 -3.49 30.24 -26.30
N PHE A 151 -3.69 29.71 -25.11
CA PHE A 151 -2.98 28.54 -24.66
C PHE A 151 -3.45 27.30 -25.41
N CYS A 152 -2.49 26.54 -25.92
CA CYS A 152 -2.67 25.20 -26.44
C CYS A 152 -1.41 24.40 -26.15
N VAL A 153 -1.52 23.12 -25.85
CA VAL A 153 -0.43 22.16 -25.74
C VAL A 153 -0.66 20.97 -26.67
N THR A 154 0.43 20.46 -27.22
CA THR A 154 0.43 19.22 -28.01
C THR A 154 0.82 18.01 -27.18
N GLU A 155 0.44 16.81 -27.63
CA GLU A 155 0.92 15.57 -27.00
C GLU A 155 2.46 15.48 -26.96
N GLY A 156 3.16 16.07 -27.93
CA GLY A 156 4.62 16.13 -27.96
C GLY A 156 5.19 16.99 -26.83
N GLU A 157 4.56 18.13 -26.54
CA GLU A 157 4.93 18.96 -25.39
C GLU A 157 4.58 18.28 -24.06
N ILE A 158 3.46 17.57 -23.96
CA ILE A 158 3.12 16.81 -22.76
C ILE A 158 4.11 15.68 -22.50
N ARG A 159 4.56 14.95 -23.52
CA ARG A 159 5.64 13.96 -23.36
C ARG A 159 6.91 14.59 -22.80
N LYS A 160 7.33 15.74 -23.33
CA LYS A 160 8.48 16.50 -22.81
C LYS A 160 8.29 16.93 -21.36
N PHE A 161 7.13 17.51 -21.03
CA PHE A 161 6.78 17.91 -19.67
C PHE A 161 6.90 16.75 -18.67
N LEU A 162 6.34 15.59 -19.01
CA LEU A 162 6.34 14.41 -18.14
C LEU A 162 7.73 13.79 -17.97
N VAL A 163 8.55 13.78 -19.04
CA VAL A 163 9.94 13.37 -18.96
C VAL A 163 10.73 14.26 -18.00
N LEU A 164 10.51 15.58 -18.01
CA LEU A 164 11.15 16.48 -17.04
C LEU A 164 10.71 16.20 -15.59
N LEU A 165 9.45 15.79 -15.36
CA LEU A 165 9.01 15.34 -14.03
C LEU A 165 9.76 14.07 -13.59
N LEU A 166 9.88 13.07 -14.47
CA LEU A 166 10.60 11.82 -14.17
C LEU A 166 12.10 12.07 -13.93
N ILE A 167 12.76 12.85 -14.78
CA ILE A 167 14.18 13.20 -14.65
C ILE A 167 14.45 13.92 -13.33
N SER A 168 13.53 14.76 -12.85
CA SER A 168 13.71 15.44 -11.56
C SER A 168 13.84 14.49 -10.36
N GLY A 169 13.32 13.26 -10.47
CA GLY A 169 13.52 12.21 -9.46
C GLY A 169 14.88 11.51 -9.54
N HIS A 170 15.52 11.51 -10.71
CA HIS A 170 16.89 11.02 -10.91
C HIS A 170 17.93 12.08 -10.55
N HIS A 171 17.70 13.32 -10.98
CA HIS A 171 18.56 14.46 -10.74
C HIS A 171 17.79 15.53 -9.96
N SER A 172 17.81 15.43 -8.63
CA SER A 172 17.09 16.36 -7.75
C SER A 172 17.95 17.59 -7.41
N LEU A 173 17.51 18.77 -7.84
CA LEU A 173 18.12 20.04 -7.49
C LEU A 173 17.41 20.72 -6.30
N PRO A 174 18.12 21.56 -5.50
CA PRO A 174 17.54 22.20 -4.30
C PRO A 174 16.31 23.09 -4.54
N SER A 175 16.11 23.56 -5.78
CA SER A 175 15.00 24.41 -6.17
C SER A 175 14.60 24.14 -7.62
N GLU A 176 13.31 24.29 -7.93
CA GLU A 176 12.80 24.22 -9.31
C GLU A 176 13.52 25.20 -10.25
N ASN A 177 13.94 26.35 -9.74
CA ASN A 177 14.61 27.38 -10.55
C ASN A 177 15.96 26.91 -11.10
N TYR A 178 16.64 26.02 -10.38
CA TYR A 178 17.99 25.59 -10.75
C TYR A 178 18.00 24.68 -11.98
N TYR A 179 16.89 24.02 -12.31
CA TYR A 179 16.79 23.23 -13.54
C TYR A 179 16.90 24.08 -14.81
N TRP A 180 16.67 25.40 -14.73
CA TRP A 180 16.87 26.32 -15.85
C TRP A 180 18.01 27.32 -15.57
N SER A 181 18.90 26.99 -14.63
CA SER A 181 20.05 27.85 -14.37
C SER A 181 20.99 27.89 -15.57
N THR A 182 21.51 29.08 -15.84
CA THR A 182 22.59 29.32 -16.81
C THR A 182 23.89 29.70 -16.11
N SER A 183 23.94 29.59 -14.77
CA SER A 183 25.14 29.88 -14.00
C SER A 183 26.26 28.89 -14.31
N GLU A 184 27.50 29.38 -14.30
CA GLU A 184 28.69 28.58 -14.65
C GLU A 184 28.92 27.41 -13.69
N ASP A 185 28.52 27.57 -12.43
CA ASP A 185 28.69 26.59 -11.36
C ASP A 185 27.59 25.51 -11.33
N MET A 186 26.43 25.78 -11.95
CA MET A 186 25.28 24.87 -12.01
C MET A 186 24.57 24.91 -13.38
N PRO A 187 25.26 24.61 -14.50
CA PRO A 187 24.60 24.56 -15.80
C PRO A 187 23.74 23.29 -15.90
N GLU A 188 22.42 23.46 -16.09
CA GLU A 188 21.51 22.34 -16.39
C GLU A 188 20.88 22.50 -17.78
N PRO A 189 21.61 22.13 -18.85
CA PRO A 189 21.16 22.38 -20.21
C PRO A 189 20.00 21.47 -20.63
N LEU A 190 19.77 20.32 -19.99
CA LEU A 190 18.80 19.33 -20.46
C LEU A 190 17.38 19.87 -20.40
N PHE A 191 17.02 20.52 -19.29
CA PHE A 191 15.70 21.11 -19.10
C PHE A 191 15.46 22.26 -20.06
N GLY A 192 16.38 23.23 -20.15
CA GLY A 192 16.28 24.37 -21.05
C GLY A 192 16.23 23.98 -22.54
N LYS A 193 16.99 22.96 -22.96
CA LYS A 193 16.95 22.39 -24.33
C LYS A 193 15.64 21.67 -24.62
N THR A 194 15.00 21.10 -23.61
CA THR A 194 13.77 20.33 -23.77
C THR A 194 12.54 21.23 -23.81
N MET A 195 12.44 22.17 -22.86
CA MET A 195 11.30 23.08 -22.71
C MET A 195 11.74 24.35 -21.97
N SER A 196 11.28 25.53 -22.39
CA SER A 196 11.58 26.76 -21.64
C SER A 196 10.94 26.75 -20.24
N ARG A 197 11.57 27.43 -19.29
CA ARG A 197 11.08 27.54 -17.91
C ARG A 197 9.63 28.02 -17.83
N ASP A 198 9.34 29.08 -18.58
CA ASP A 198 8.01 29.70 -18.53
C ASP A 198 6.96 28.80 -19.18
N ARG A 199 7.34 28.06 -20.24
CA ARG A 199 6.47 27.04 -20.85
C ARG A 199 6.19 25.88 -19.89
N PHE A 200 7.21 25.38 -19.19
CA PHE A 200 7.03 24.33 -18.19
C PHE A 200 6.08 24.78 -17.07
N ARG A 201 6.27 26.00 -16.54
CA ARG A 201 5.44 26.55 -15.46
C ARG A 201 3.99 26.75 -15.86
N ILE A 202 3.71 27.26 -17.05
CA ILE A 202 2.31 27.44 -17.50
C ILE A 202 1.63 26.09 -17.73
N ILE A 203 2.34 25.09 -18.28
CA ILE A 203 1.82 23.71 -18.42
C ILE A 203 1.54 23.12 -17.03
N LYS A 204 2.48 23.24 -16.09
CA LYS A 204 2.32 22.78 -14.70
C LYS A 204 1.11 23.42 -14.02
N ARG A 205 0.93 24.74 -14.21
CA ARG A 205 -0.21 25.50 -13.68
C ARG A 205 -1.54 25.00 -14.26
N TYR A 206 -1.59 24.74 -15.56
CA TYR A 206 -2.81 24.27 -16.23
C TYR A 206 -3.03 22.76 -16.18
N LEU A 207 -2.04 21.98 -15.71
CA LEU A 207 -2.13 20.52 -15.55
C LEU A 207 -3.47 20.11 -14.94
N HIS A 208 -4.30 19.41 -15.70
CA HIS A 208 -5.61 18.89 -15.29
C HIS A 208 -5.78 17.48 -15.84
N LEU A 209 -6.52 16.65 -15.12
CA LEU A 209 -6.64 15.21 -15.39
C LEU A 209 -8.09 14.76 -15.54
N ALA A 210 -9.06 15.65 -15.33
CA ALA A 210 -10.47 15.37 -15.45
C ALA A 210 -11.24 16.66 -15.78
N ASP A 211 -12.40 16.47 -16.41
CA ASP A 211 -13.29 17.57 -16.76
C ASP A 211 -14.08 18.03 -15.53
N ASN A 212 -13.86 19.28 -15.10
CA ASN A 212 -14.57 19.89 -13.98
C ASN A 212 -16.11 19.91 -14.14
N ALA A 213 -16.63 19.89 -15.37
CA ALA A 213 -18.08 19.88 -15.63
C ALA A 213 -18.75 18.54 -15.31
N TYR A 214 -17.99 17.45 -15.25
CA TYR A 214 -18.51 16.09 -15.07
C TYR A 214 -17.91 15.36 -13.86
N LEU A 215 -17.37 16.11 -12.88
CA LEU A 215 -16.81 15.48 -11.68
C LEU A 215 -17.92 14.83 -10.86
N ALA A 216 -17.77 13.52 -10.63
CA ALA A 216 -18.59 12.81 -9.66
C ALA A 216 -18.36 13.39 -8.25
N ALA A 217 -19.35 13.25 -7.37
CA ALA A 217 -19.25 13.59 -5.95
C ALA A 217 -18.38 12.56 -5.17
N LEU A 218 -17.19 12.27 -5.68
CA LEU A 218 -16.23 11.31 -5.14
C LEU A 218 -14.94 12.05 -4.74
N LYS A 219 -14.35 11.67 -3.60
CA LYS A 219 -13.14 12.33 -3.06
C LYS A 219 -11.95 12.32 -4.03
N MET A 220 -11.88 11.34 -4.92
CA MET A 220 -10.77 11.19 -5.88
C MET A 220 -11.13 11.61 -7.30
N ALA A 221 -12.29 12.27 -7.52
CA ALA A 221 -12.86 12.50 -8.85
C ALA A 221 -11.88 13.07 -9.88
N LYS A 222 -10.96 13.95 -9.46
CA LYS A 222 -9.94 14.56 -10.35
C LYS A 222 -8.89 13.59 -10.89
N VAL A 223 -8.71 12.42 -10.29
CA VAL A 223 -7.73 11.40 -10.72
C VAL A 223 -8.34 10.05 -11.07
N LEU A 224 -9.60 9.78 -10.70
CA LEU A 224 -10.22 8.46 -10.85
C LEU A 224 -10.07 7.87 -12.25
N LEU A 225 -10.40 8.64 -13.29
CA LEU A 225 -10.31 8.17 -14.67
C LEU A 225 -8.87 7.80 -15.04
N LEU A 226 -7.91 8.63 -14.65
CA LEU A 226 -6.50 8.36 -14.92
C LEU A 226 -6.02 7.10 -14.17
N LEU A 227 -6.39 6.94 -12.90
CA LEU A 227 -6.05 5.73 -12.11
C LEU A 227 -6.60 4.47 -12.78
N GLU A 228 -7.81 4.53 -13.33
CA GLU A 228 -8.42 3.43 -14.09
C GLU A 228 -7.63 3.08 -15.36
N MET A 229 -7.21 4.10 -16.13
CA MET A 229 -6.38 3.89 -17.32
C MET A 229 -5.07 3.18 -16.97
N PHE A 230 -4.41 3.59 -15.88
CA PHE A 230 -3.19 2.93 -15.41
C PHE A 230 -3.42 1.51 -14.92
N ARG A 231 -4.47 1.25 -14.15
CA ARG A 231 -4.82 -0.11 -13.72
C ARG A 231 -5.00 -1.04 -14.93
N ARG A 232 -5.78 -0.63 -15.93
CA ARG A 232 -5.95 -1.40 -17.17
C ARG A 232 -4.61 -1.70 -17.83
N ASN A 233 -3.73 -0.71 -17.94
CA ASN A 233 -2.40 -0.92 -18.52
C ASN A 233 -1.53 -1.89 -17.71
N TYR A 234 -1.65 -1.90 -16.38
CA TYR A 234 -0.85 -2.81 -15.54
C TYR A 234 -1.40 -4.23 -15.55
N GLN A 235 -2.69 -4.39 -15.85
CA GLN A 235 -3.41 -5.67 -15.85
C GLN A 235 -3.48 -6.32 -17.24
N GLN A 236 -3.15 -5.59 -18.31
CA GLN A 236 -3.38 -6.03 -19.69
C GLN A 236 -2.68 -7.35 -20.09
N PHE A 237 -1.63 -7.74 -19.36
CA PHE A 237 -0.88 -8.99 -19.59
C PHE A 237 -1.32 -10.15 -18.69
N GLY A 238 -2.34 -9.91 -17.85
CA GLY A 238 -2.79 -10.83 -16.82
C GLY A 238 -1.79 -10.92 -15.66
N VAL A 239 -2.20 -11.64 -14.61
CA VAL A 239 -1.36 -11.91 -13.46
C VAL A 239 -0.48 -13.13 -13.75
N CYS A 240 0.83 -12.94 -13.81
CA CYS A 240 1.79 -14.01 -14.13
C CYS A 240 2.60 -14.53 -12.93
N HIS A 241 2.52 -13.86 -11.78
CA HIS A 241 3.23 -14.26 -10.57
C HIS A 241 2.44 -15.32 -9.79
N GLU A 242 3.10 -16.43 -9.42
CA GLU A 242 2.51 -17.42 -8.50
C GLU A 242 2.23 -16.80 -7.12
N PHE A 243 3.19 -16.04 -6.61
CA PHE A 243 3.07 -15.41 -5.30
C PHE A 243 2.75 -13.94 -5.43
N LEU A 244 1.66 -13.57 -4.76
CA LEU A 244 1.13 -12.22 -4.73
C LEU A 244 0.99 -11.77 -3.29
N SER A 245 1.24 -10.50 -3.01
CA SER A 245 0.98 -9.92 -1.69
C SER A 245 0.01 -8.75 -1.82
N ILE A 246 -0.88 -8.61 -0.83
CA ILE A 246 -1.74 -7.43 -0.66
C ILE A 246 -1.28 -6.68 0.58
N ASP A 247 -0.98 -5.41 0.40
CA ASP A 247 -0.59 -4.51 1.47
C ASP A 247 -0.86 -3.05 1.12
N GLU A 248 -0.46 -2.14 2.02
CA GLU A 248 -0.49 -0.71 1.84
C GLU A 248 0.83 -0.11 1.34
N SER A 249 0.72 0.89 0.49
CA SER A 249 1.78 1.81 0.11
C SER A 249 1.42 3.23 0.54
N MET A 250 2.44 4.01 0.91
CA MET A 250 2.28 5.35 1.45
C MET A 250 2.85 6.40 0.49
N ILE A 251 2.02 7.35 0.06
CA ILE A 251 2.40 8.46 -0.82
C ILE A 251 2.54 9.74 0.04
N PRO A 252 3.73 10.32 0.22
CA PRO A 252 3.91 11.49 1.08
C PRO A 252 3.03 12.64 0.63
N TYR A 253 2.32 13.29 1.55
CA TYR A 253 1.47 14.44 1.23
C TYR A 253 1.27 15.36 2.44
N HIS A 254 1.63 16.64 2.30
CA HIS A 254 1.59 17.62 3.39
C HIS A 254 0.44 18.63 3.27
N GLY A 255 -0.25 18.69 2.12
CA GLY A 255 -1.32 19.66 1.88
C GLY A 255 -2.66 19.30 2.53
N HIS A 256 -3.71 20.07 2.21
CA HIS A 256 -5.06 19.88 2.74
C HIS A 256 -5.87 18.93 1.85
N HIS A 257 -6.26 17.77 2.37
CA HIS A 257 -7.19 16.84 1.72
C HIS A 257 -7.78 15.86 2.72
N SER A 258 -9.07 15.55 2.61
CA SER A 258 -9.80 14.70 3.59
C SER A 258 -9.34 13.24 3.62
N ALA A 259 -8.70 12.75 2.55
CA ALA A 259 -8.13 11.40 2.48
C ALA A 259 -6.70 11.28 3.05
N LYS A 260 -6.10 12.39 3.50
CA LYS A 260 -4.78 12.40 4.14
C LYS A 260 -4.80 11.56 5.42
N GLN A 261 -3.83 10.66 5.55
CA GLN A 261 -3.60 9.79 6.69
C GLN A 261 -2.43 10.30 7.52
N PHE A 262 -2.54 10.17 8.85
CA PHE A 262 -1.47 10.48 9.79
C PHE A 262 -0.91 9.19 10.39
N ILE A 263 0.41 9.04 10.38
CA ILE A 263 1.11 7.92 11.04
C ILE A 263 2.04 8.48 12.12
N ARG A 264 1.77 8.13 13.38
CA ARG A 264 2.60 8.49 14.53
C ARG A 264 3.97 7.79 14.45
N ASN A 265 5.00 8.42 15.00
CA ASN A 265 6.35 7.85 15.13
C ASN A 265 7.10 7.51 13.83
N LYS A 266 6.68 8.07 12.69
CA LYS A 266 7.46 8.04 11.44
C LYS A 266 8.10 9.42 11.15
N PRO A 267 9.28 9.48 10.52
CA PRO A 267 9.92 10.75 10.15
C PRO A 267 9.04 11.61 9.23
N VAL A 268 8.37 10.98 8.27
CA VAL A 268 7.30 11.59 7.48
C VAL A 268 5.98 11.05 8.03
N ARG A 269 5.07 11.95 8.40
CA ARG A 269 3.86 11.60 9.17
C ARG A 269 2.57 11.70 8.38
N PHE A 270 2.58 12.34 7.21
CA PHE A 270 1.39 12.62 6.43
C PHE A 270 1.45 12.02 5.03
N TRP A 271 0.40 11.31 4.67
CA TRP A 271 0.41 10.44 3.50
C TRP A 271 -0.97 10.27 2.88
N TYR A 272 -1.05 9.95 1.60
CA TYR A 272 -2.15 9.13 1.10
C TYR A 272 -1.81 7.67 1.33
N LYS A 273 -2.80 6.89 1.78
CA LYS A 273 -2.70 5.43 1.82
C LYS A 273 -3.25 4.86 0.51
N MET A 274 -2.54 3.91 -0.07
CA MET A 274 -2.92 3.20 -1.28
C MET A 274 -2.87 1.70 -1.01
N TRP A 275 -3.96 0.98 -1.24
CA TRP A 275 -3.95 -0.48 -1.24
C TRP A 275 -3.31 -0.96 -2.55
N MET A 276 -2.48 -1.99 -2.49
CA MET A 276 -1.83 -2.56 -3.66
C MET A 276 -1.85 -4.08 -3.67
N LEU A 277 -1.98 -4.65 -4.87
CA LEU A 277 -1.65 -6.03 -5.19
C LEU A 277 -0.34 -6.04 -5.97
N CYS A 278 0.71 -6.67 -5.42
CA CYS A 278 1.98 -6.81 -6.10
C CYS A 278 2.40 -8.27 -6.27
N GLY A 279 3.12 -8.56 -7.35
CA GLY A 279 3.96 -9.76 -7.42
C GLY A 279 5.12 -9.69 -6.41
N VAL A 280 5.72 -10.83 -6.08
CA VAL A 280 6.88 -10.91 -5.17
C VAL A 280 8.09 -10.08 -5.61
N ASP A 281 8.19 -9.76 -6.90
CA ASP A 281 9.23 -8.87 -7.44
C ASP A 281 8.85 -7.38 -7.33
N GLY A 282 7.63 -7.04 -6.90
CA GLY A 282 7.12 -5.69 -6.84
C GLY A 282 6.45 -5.17 -8.11
N TYR A 283 6.11 -6.02 -9.08
CA TYR A 283 5.22 -5.62 -10.16
C TYR A 283 3.81 -5.26 -9.62
N PRO A 284 3.28 -4.04 -9.89
CA PRO A 284 2.00 -3.59 -9.32
C PRO A 284 0.82 -3.97 -10.22
N TYR A 285 0.09 -5.03 -9.87
CA TYR A 285 -1.06 -5.51 -10.65
C TYR A 285 -2.34 -4.71 -10.42
N ASN A 286 -2.57 -4.26 -9.19
CA ASN A 286 -3.78 -3.51 -8.86
C ASN A 286 -3.50 -2.53 -7.73
N PHE A 287 -4.26 -1.45 -7.68
CA PHE A 287 -4.17 -0.48 -6.59
C PHE A 287 -5.46 0.33 -6.43
N SER A 288 -5.70 0.84 -5.22
CA SER A 288 -6.78 1.80 -4.97
C SER A 288 -6.41 2.78 -3.86
N ILE A 289 -6.80 4.05 -4.00
CA ILE A 289 -6.51 5.06 -2.98
C ILE A 289 -7.53 4.94 -1.85
N TYR A 290 -7.05 4.79 -0.62
CA TYR A 290 -7.90 4.78 0.55
C TYR A 290 -8.48 6.18 0.81
N CYS A 291 -9.80 6.27 0.82
CA CYS A 291 -10.54 7.53 0.92
C CYS A 291 -11.19 7.76 2.29
N GLY A 292 -10.80 6.99 3.32
CA GLY A 292 -11.45 7.00 4.62
C GLY A 292 -12.69 6.10 4.68
N LYS A 293 -13.59 6.37 5.63
CA LYS A 293 -14.83 5.60 5.82
C LYS A 293 -15.85 5.86 4.71
N GLU A 294 -16.58 4.82 4.35
CA GLU A 294 -17.78 4.89 3.51
C GLU A 294 -18.99 4.57 4.39
N SER A 295 -20.12 5.24 4.13
CA SER A 295 -21.24 5.38 5.07
C SER A 295 -22.04 4.11 5.35
N ASP A 296 -22.00 3.08 4.49
CA ASP A 296 -22.86 1.91 4.70
C ASP A 296 -22.29 0.64 4.05
N ARG A 297 -21.57 -0.19 4.82
CA ARG A 297 -21.11 -1.49 4.32
C ARG A 297 -21.17 -2.57 5.40
N LYS A 298 -22.02 -3.57 5.15
CA LYS A 298 -22.16 -4.81 5.92
C LYS A 298 -20.88 -5.67 5.93
N THR A 299 -20.01 -5.49 4.94
CA THR A 299 -18.77 -6.25 4.78
C THR A 299 -17.57 -5.53 5.42
N PRO A 300 -16.75 -6.23 6.23
CA PRO A 300 -15.52 -5.69 6.81
C PRO A 300 -14.60 -5.06 5.76
N LEU A 301 -13.87 -4.01 6.14
CA LEU A 301 -12.99 -3.26 5.22
C LEU A 301 -11.94 -4.17 4.59
N GLU A 302 -11.30 -5.02 5.38
CA GLU A 302 -10.29 -5.98 4.93
C GLU A 302 -10.79 -6.88 3.80
N SER A 303 -11.98 -7.47 3.96
CA SER A 303 -12.56 -8.36 2.95
C SER A 303 -12.91 -7.62 1.68
N ARG A 304 -13.34 -6.36 1.77
CA ARG A 304 -13.63 -5.53 0.58
C ARG A 304 -12.37 -5.20 -0.19
N VAL A 305 -11.32 -4.77 0.52
CA VAL A 305 -10.04 -4.45 -0.10
C VAL A 305 -9.45 -5.68 -0.77
N VAL A 306 -9.43 -6.83 -0.09
CA VAL A 306 -8.91 -8.07 -0.67
C VAL A 306 -9.71 -8.47 -1.91
N ASN A 307 -11.04 -8.44 -1.86
CA ASN A 307 -11.86 -8.76 -3.03
C ASN A 307 -11.66 -7.77 -4.19
N GLU A 308 -11.49 -6.46 -3.93
CA GLU A 308 -11.17 -5.46 -4.95
C GLU A 308 -9.80 -5.74 -5.58
N MET A 309 -8.79 -5.98 -4.74
CA MET A 309 -7.42 -6.21 -5.19
C MET A 309 -7.30 -7.46 -6.07
N LEU A 310 -8.05 -8.51 -5.76
CA LEU A 310 -8.02 -9.79 -6.47
C LEU A 310 -8.85 -9.83 -7.77
N GLN A 311 -9.59 -8.78 -8.12
CA GLN A 311 -10.38 -8.71 -9.37
C GLN A 311 -9.60 -9.08 -10.66
N PRO A 312 -8.30 -8.75 -10.81
CA PRO A 312 -7.54 -9.09 -12.03
C PRO A 312 -7.14 -10.56 -12.12
N ILE A 313 -7.40 -11.38 -11.11
CA ILE A 313 -7.05 -12.80 -11.10
C ILE A 313 -8.09 -13.60 -11.87
N GLU A 314 -7.69 -14.13 -13.04
CA GLU A 314 -8.54 -14.97 -13.88
C GLU A 314 -8.59 -16.44 -13.42
N SER A 315 -7.46 -16.97 -12.91
CA SER A 315 -7.29 -18.39 -12.56
C SER A 315 -6.79 -18.52 -11.12
N ALA A 316 -7.71 -18.65 -10.18
CA ALA A 316 -7.43 -18.67 -8.74
C ALA A 316 -6.42 -19.75 -8.31
N ASP A 317 -6.36 -20.87 -9.02
CA ASP A 317 -5.53 -22.03 -8.72
C ASP A 317 -4.04 -21.87 -9.10
N HIS A 318 -3.70 -20.82 -9.85
CA HIS A 318 -2.32 -20.46 -10.18
C HIS A 318 -1.65 -19.56 -9.13
N HIS A 319 -2.42 -18.96 -8.22
CA HIS A 319 -1.89 -17.93 -7.34
C HIS A 319 -2.00 -18.31 -5.87
N VAL A 320 -1.05 -17.83 -5.08
CA VAL A 320 -1.10 -17.82 -3.63
C VAL A 320 -0.96 -16.38 -3.16
N VAL A 321 -1.93 -15.92 -2.39
CA VAL A 321 -2.03 -14.55 -1.92
C VAL A 321 -1.58 -14.45 -0.47
N PHE A 322 -0.70 -13.50 -0.19
CA PHE A 322 -0.15 -13.26 1.12
C PHE A 322 -0.66 -11.94 1.72
N PHE A 323 -0.89 -11.94 3.02
CA PHE A 323 -1.52 -10.84 3.76
C PHE A 323 -0.76 -10.45 5.03
N ASP A 324 -0.72 -9.18 5.37
CA ASP A 324 -0.43 -8.75 6.74
C ASP A 324 -1.66 -8.96 7.67
N ASN A 325 -1.42 -8.90 8.97
CA ASN A 325 -2.37 -9.03 10.07
C ASN A 325 -3.56 -8.07 10.00
N PHE A 326 -3.45 -6.95 9.29
CA PHE A 326 -4.58 -6.05 9.05
C PHE A 326 -5.67 -6.72 8.21
N PHE A 327 -5.32 -7.62 7.30
CA PHE A 327 -6.30 -8.25 6.40
C PHE A 327 -6.77 -9.62 6.89
N THR A 328 -5.86 -10.41 7.46
CA THR A 328 -6.14 -11.83 7.74
C THR A 328 -7.20 -12.02 8.82
N SER A 329 -8.18 -12.87 8.53
CA SER A 329 -9.17 -13.38 9.49
C SER A 329 -9.62 -14.78 9.10
N HIS A 330 -10.19 -15.52 10.06
CA HIS A 330 -10.79 -16.83 9.79
C HIS A 330 -11.86 -16.77 8.69
N SER A 331 -12.77 -15.80 8.77
CA SER A 331 -13.87 -15.64 7.82
C SER A 331 -13.38 -15.35 6.41
N LEU A 332 -12.38 -14.46 6.27
CA LEU A 332 -11.79 -14.13 4.97
C LEU A 332 -11.09 -15.35 4.35
N LEU A 333 -10.31 -16.11 5.12
CA LEU A 333 -9.63 -17.29 4.61
C LEU A 333 -10.59 -18.40 4.19
N THR A 334 -11.74 -18.51 4.86
CA THR A 334 -12.83 -19.42 4.50
C THR A 334 -13.49 -18.98 3.18
N GLU A 335 -13.85 -17.69 3.05
CA GLU A 335 -14.41 -17.12 1.82
C GLU A 335 -13.47 -17.32 0.61
N LEU A 336 -12.17 -17.10 0.81
CA LEU A 336 -11.18 -17.31 -0.25
C LEU A 336 -11.04 -18.79 -0.62
N ALA A 337 -11.15 -19.71 0.36
CA ALA A 337 -11.13 -21.14 0.09
C ALA A 337 -12.33 -21.58 -0.76
N GLU A 338 -13.52 -21.05 -0.48
CA GLU A 338 -14.74 -21.29 -1.29
C GLU A 338 -14.58 -20.79 -2.73
N LYS A 339 -13.84 -19.70 -2.93
CA LYS A 339 -13.47 -19.15 -4.24
C LYS A 339 -12.30 -19.89 -4.91
N GLY A 340 -11.73 -20.91 -4.27
CA GLY A 340 -10.54 -21.62 -4.76
C GLY A 340 -9.23 -20.82 -4.69
N ILE A 341 -9.22 -19.68 -4.00
CA ILE A 341 -8.06 -18.81 -3.84
C ILE A 341 -7.23 -19.28 -2.65
N ARG A 342 -5.96 -19.57 -2.91
CA ARG A 342 -4.99 -19.97 -1.89
C ARG A 342 -4.44 -18.75 -1.19
N ALA A 343 -4.41 -18.77 0.14
CA ALA A 343 -4.00 -17.63 0.93
C ALA A 343 -3.27 -18.00 2.23
N CYS A 344 -2.39 -17.09 2.66
CA CYS A 344 -1.63 -17.22 3.90
C CYS A 344 -1.28 -15.85 4.49
N GLY A 345 -1.45 -15.65 5.79
CA GLY A 345 -1.12 -14.37 6.40
C GLY A 345 -0.96 -14.46 7.91
N THR A 346 -0.20 -13.53 8.48
CA THR A 346 -0.18 -13.31 9.93
C THR A 346 -1.57 -12.88 10.39
N VAL A 347 -1.99 -13.28 11.60
CA VAL A 347 -3.34 -13.03 12.09
C VAL A 347 -3.34 -12.51 13.52
N ARG A 348 -4.22 -11.57 13.82
CA ARG A 348 -4.44 -11.06 15.18
C ARG A 348 -5.26 -12.05 16.00
N GLU A 349 -5.02 -12.08 17.31
CA GLU A 349 -5.66 -13.02 18.24
C GLU A 349 -7.19 -13.01 18.13
N ASN A 350 -7.77 -11.81 18.09
CA ASN A 350 -9.21 -11.57 18.02
C ASN A 350 -9.84 -11.93 16.66
N ARG A 351 -9.05 -12.40 15.69
CA ARG A 351 -9.51 -12.76 14.33
C ARG A 351 -9.33 -14.24 13.99
N THR A 352 -8.96 -15.04 14.98
CA THR A 352 -8.70 -16.48 14.83
C THR A 352 -9.96 -17.35 14.80
N GLY A 353 -11.15 -16.77 14.96
CA GLY A 353 -12.40 -17.55 15.04
C GLY A 353 -12.48 -18.41 16.30
N LYS A 354 -11.90 -17.95 17.42
CA LYS A 354 -11.81 -18.69 18.70
C LYS A 354 -11.04 -20.02 18.58
N CYS A 355 -10.05 -20.07 17.68
CA CYS A 355 -9.16 -21.21 17.54
C CYS A 355 -8.41 -21.48 18.87
N PRO A 356 -8.43 -22.70 19.42
CA PRO A 356 -7.86 -23.01 20.73
C PRO A 356 -6.33 -23.20 20.66
N LEU A 357 -5.61 -22.13 20.36
CA LEU A 357 -4.15 -22.08 20.38
C LEU A 357 -3.62 -21.74 21.78
N PRO A 358 -2.43 -22.25 22.17
CA PRO A 358 -1.79 -21.86 23.42
C PRO A 358 -1.49 -20.36 23.42
N SER A 359 -1.63 -19.68 24.56
CA SER A 359 -1.39 -18.23 24.66
C SER A 359 0.03 -17.83 24.21
N LYS A 360 0.20 -16.60 23.70
CA LYS A 360 1.51 -16.09 23.27
C LYS A 360 2.58 -16.22 24.36
N LYS A 361 2.25 -15.83 25.60
CA LYS A 361 3.14 -15.97 26.77
C LYS A 361 3.59 -17.43 27.00
N ASN A 362 2.70 -18.40 26.81
CA ASN A 362 3.04 -19.82 26.99
C ASN A 362 3.98 -20.32 25.89
N VAL A 363 3.80 -19.84 24.67
CA VAL A 363 4.65 -20.15 23.52
C VAL A 363 6.03 -19.50 23.65
N GLU A 364 6.11 -18.24 24.08
CA GLU A 364 7.36 -17.50 24.28
C GLU A 364 8.25 -18.09 25.39
N LYS A 365 7.64 -18.76 26.38
CA LYS A 365 8.36 -19.51 27.42
C LYS A 365 9.00 -20.80 26.91
N GLN A 366 8.59 -21.31 25.75
CA GLN A 366 9.18 -22.51 25.16
C GLN A 366 10.50 -22.18 24.46
N GLU A 367 11.23 -23.21 24.04
CA GLU A 367 12.41 -23.01 23.21
C GLU A 367 12.07 -22.34 21.87
N GLY A 368 12.98 -21.49 21.39
CA GLY A 368 12.85 -20.88 20.06
C GLY A 368 12.70 -21.97 18.99
N GLY A 369 11.65 -21.87 18.19
CA GLY A 369 11.26 -22.86 17.18
C GLY A 369 10.07 -23.72 17.58
N TYR A 370 9.63 -23.65 18.85
CA TYR A 370 8.38 -24.28 19.28
C TYR A 370 7.20 -23.74 18.47
N PHE A 371 6.28 -24.63 18.11
CA PHE A 371 5.00 -24.24 17.53
C PHE A 371 3.86 -25.17 17.95
N ASP A 372 2.64 -24.65 17.89
CA ASP A 372 1.40 -25.42 17.99
C ASP A 372 0.46 -25.04 16.84
N ASP A 373 -0.29 -26.02 16.34
CA ASP A 373 -1.20 -25.87 15.20
C ASP A 373 -2.59 -26.46 15.46
N LYS A 374 -3.59 -25.85 14.83
CA LYS A 374 -5.00 -26.22 14.87
C LYS A 374 -5.66 -25.93 13.52
N SER A 375 -6.49 -26.84 13.03
CA SER A 375 -7.24 -26.67 11.80
C SER A 375 -8.69 -27.12 11.97
N ASP A 376 -9.60 -26.43 11.31
CA ASP A 376 -11.02 -26.82 11.18
C ASP A 376 -11.31 -27.63 9.90
N GLY A 377 -10.28 -27.98 9.14
CA GLY A 377 -10.37 -28.64 7.83
C GLY A 377 -10.25 -27.68 6.65
N THR A 378 -10.65 -26.42 6.81
CA THR A 378 -10.58 -25.38 5.77
C THR A 378 -9.39 -24.46 6.01
N VAL A 379 -9.26 -23.94 7.22
CA VAL A 379 -8.20 -23.04 7.65
C VAL A 379 -7.32 -23.74 8.68
N LEU A 380 -6.01 -23.54 8.58
CA LEU A 380 -5.03 -23.94 9.58
C LEU A 380 -4.44 -22.69 10.22
N PHE A 381 -4.38 -22.68 11.55
CA PHE A 381 -3.65 -21.71 12.34
C PHE A 381 -2.42 -22.38 12.95
N ALA A 382 -1.31 -21.66 12.98
CA ALA A 382 -0.13 -22.04 13.74
C ALA A 382 0.38 -20.87 14.57
N ARG A 383 0.82 -21.14 15.79
CA ARG A 383 1.55 -20.18 16.63
C ARG A 383 2.98 -20.65 16.78
N TRP A 384 3.94 -19.79 16.42
CA TRP A 384 5.35 -20.13 16.36
C TRP A 384 6.19 -19.15 17.20
N ASN A 385 7.17 -19.68 17.94
CA ASN A 385 8.10 -18.89 18.74
C ASN A 385 9.39 -18.60 17.95
N ASP A 386 9.59 -17.36 17.52
CA ASP A 386 10.86 -16.89 16.94
C ASP A 386 11.59 -15.97 17.94
N ASN A 387 11.62 -14.66 17.68
CA ASN A 387 11.99 -13.65 18.68
C ASN A 387 10.83 -13.31 19.62
N SER A 388 9.60 -13.51 19.14
CA SER A 388 8.33 -13.36 19.85
C SER A 388 7.32 -14.36 19.29
N ALA A 389 6.20 -14.59 19.99
CA ALA A 389 5.16 -15.48 19.49
C ALA A 389 4.31 -14.81 18.41
N GLU A 390 4.35 -15.39 17.21
CA GLU A 390 3.56 -14.97 16.06
C GLU A 390 2.48 -16.02 15.73
N THR A 391 1.30 -15.53 15.34
CA THR A 391 0.21 -16.38 14.86
C THR A 391 0.06 -16.20 13.37
N ILE A 392 0.06 -17.30 12.63
CA ILE A 392 -0.14 -17.32 11.19
C ILE A 392 -1.34 -18.21 10.85
N ALA A 393 -2.05 -17.87 9.78
CA ALA A 393 -3.16 -18.64 9.27
C ALA A 393 -3.01 -18.89 7.77
N SER A 394 -3.49 -20.05 7.31
CA SER A 394 -3.53 -20.37 5.89
C SER A 394 -4.70 -21.29 5.55
N ASN A 395 -5.30 -21.08 4.39
CA ASN A 395 -6.24 -22.04 3.80
C ASN A 395 -5.56 -23.01 2.81
N TYR A 396 -4.22 -22.96 2.69
CA TYR A 396 -3.47 -23.76 1.72
C TYR A 396 -2.26 -24.46 2.36
N TYR A 397 -1.31 -23.71 2.91
CA TYR A 397 -0.08 -24.27 3.49
C TYR A 397 -0.31 -24.89 4.88
N GLY A 398 0.37 -26.01 5.13
CA GLY A 398 0.44 -26.65 6.44
C GLY A 398 1.76 -26.40 7.17
N VAL A 399 1.96 -27.10 8.28
CA VAL A 399 3.20 -27.01 9.08
C VAL A 399 4.37 -27.82 8.49
N ASN A 400 4.07 -28.83 7.67
CA ASN A 400 5.07 -29.72 7.07
C ASN A 400 5.40 -29.35 5.61
N PRO A 401 6.64 -29.61 5.14
CA PRO A 401 7.77 -30.11 5.93
C PRO A 401 8.34 -29.03 6.87
N ILE A 402 8.66 -29.43 8.09
CA ILE A 402 9.37 -28.58 9.05
C ILE A 402 10.80 -28.40 8.54
N GLN A 403 11.33 -27.18 8.65
CA GLN A 403 12.69 -26.87 8.24
C GLN A 403 13.49 -26.18 9.34
N THR A 404 14.81 -26.28 9.28
CA THR A 404 15.70 -25.58 10.20
C THR A 404 16.23 -24.31 9.55
N VAL A 405 16.10 -23.18 10.25
CA VAL A 405 16.63 -21.88 9.81
C VAL A 405 17.62 -21.33 10.83
N GLU A 406 18.67 -20.66 10.34
CA GLU A 406 19.64 -19.99 11.21
C GLU A 406 19.16 -18.57 11.55
N ARG A 407 19.04 -18.28 12.85
CA ARG A 407 18.71 -16.94 13.36
C ARG A 407 19.92 -16.32 14.06
N ARG A 408 20.15 -15.03 13.82
CA ARG A 408 21.16 -14.24 14.56
C ARG A 408 20.56 -13.84 15.90
N VAL A 409 21.23 -14.20 16.99
CA VAL A 409 20.87 -13.78 18.34
C VAL A 409 21.80 -12.64 18.75
N LYS A 410 21.29 -11.62 19.44
CA LYS A 410 22.14 -10.53 19.95
C LYS A 410 23.27 -11.12 20.82
N ASN A 411 24.51 -10.75 20.50
CA ASN A 411 25.74 -11.09 21.24
C ASN A 411 26.12 -12.59 21.33
N VAL A 412 25.55 -13.49 20.51
CA VAL A 412 25.97 -14.90 20.40
C VAL A 412 25.88 -15.39 18.93
N SER A 413 26.62 -16.45 18.61
CA SER A 413 26.57 -17.23 17.37
C SER A 413 25.15 -17.54 16.87
N LYS A 414 25.03 -17.88 15.58
CA LYS A 414 23.77 -18.28 14.95
C LYS A 414 23.12 -19.46 15.68
N LYS A 415 21.82 -19.38 15.96
CA LYS A 415 21.02 -20.48 16.54
C LYS A 415 20.16 -21.11 15.45
N SER A 416 20.11 -22.44 15.42
CA SER A 416 19.19 -23.20 14.57
C SER A 416 17.81 -23.24 15.20
N VAL A 417 16.79 -22.85 14.44
CA VAL A 417 15.39 -22.75 14.89
C VAL A 417 14.53 -23.58 13.94
N SER A 418 13.65 -24.42 14.49
CA SER A 418 12.63 -25.13 13.73
C SER A 418 11.58 -24.14 13.21
N GLN A 419 11.26 -24.19 11.92
CA GLN A 419 10.30 -23.31 11.26
C GLN A 419 9.26 -24.14 10.48
N PRO A 420 7.96 -23.95 10.78
CA PRO A 420 6.87 -24.53 10.00
C PRO A 420 6.84 -24.07 8.54
N HIS A 421 6.38 -24.94 7.63
CA HIS A 421 6.38 -24.66 6.19
C HIS A 421 5.58 -23.41 5.81
N LEU A 422 4.37 -23.21 6.37
CA LEU A 422 3.58 -22.01 6.12
C LEU A 422 4.31 -20.70 6.47
N ILE A 423 5.14 -20.67 7.51
CA ILE A 423 5.95 -19.49 7.88
C ILE A 423 7.01 -19.23 6.81
N LYS A 424 7.67 -20.28 6.30
CA LYS A 424 8.61 -20.15 5.17
C LYS A 424 7.94 -19.50 3.98
N MET A 425 6.78 -20.04 3.60
CA MET A 425 6.08 -19.62 2.39
C MET A 425 5.55 -18.19 2.54
N TYR A 426 5.07 -17.83 3.73
CA TYR A 426 4.72 -16.46 4.06
C TYR A 426 5.88 -15.48 3.88
N ASN A 427 7.04 -15.77 4.47
CA ASN A 427 8.23 -14.92 4.34
C ASN A 427 8.74 -14.84 2.89
N LYS A 428 8.49 -15.86 2.07
CA LYS A 428 8.85 -15.87 0.64
C LYS A 428 7.86 -15.08 -0.21
N GLY A 429 6.59 -15.05 0.18
CA GLY A 429 5.49 -14.47 -0.59
C GLY A 429 5.15 -13.03 -0.25
N MET A 430 5.41 -12.60 0.99
CA MET A 430 5.28 -11.21 1.41
C MET A 430 6.42 -10.32 0.91
N GLY A 431 6.21 -9.01 0.97
CA GLY A 431 7.24 -8.00 0.67
C GLY A 431 7.25 -7.50 -0.77
N GLY A 432 6.34 -7.96 -1.64
CA GLY A 432 6.22 -7.44 -3.01
C GLY A 432 5.95 -5.93 -3.04
N ILE A 433 5.07 -5.44 -2.15
CA ILE A 433 4.80 -4.01 -2.00
C ILE A 433 6.06 -3.26 -1.53
N ASP A 434 6.80 -3.79 -0.54
CA ASP A 434 8.05 -3.16 -0.05
C ASP A 434 9.11 -3.05 -1.16
N VAL A 435 9.17 -4.03 -2.06
CA VAL A 435 10.06 -3.99 -3.22
C VAL A 435 9.63 -2.88 -4.18
N CYS A 436 8.34 -2.76 -4.48
CA CYS A 436 7.79 -1.67 -5.30
C CYS A 436 8.06 -0.30 -4.67
N ASP A 437 7.77 -0.14 -3.38
CA ASP A 437 7.95 1.12 -2.65
C ASP A 437 9.41 1.56 -2.62
N ARG A 438 10.36 0.62 -2.46
CA ARG A 438 11.79 0.92 -2.54
C ARG A 438 12.20 1.41 -3.94
N MET A 439 11.65 0.83 -5.00
CA MET A 439 11.90 1.29 -6.38
C MET A 439 11.30 2.68 -6.62
N LEU A 440 10.06 2.91 -6.17
CA LEU A 440 9.39 4.20 -6.24
C LEU A 440 10.17 5.28 -5.48
N ALA A 441 10.70 4.95 -4.30
CA ALA A 441 11.48 5.88 -3.48
C ALA A 441 12.81 6.27 -4.12
N SER A 442 13.44 5.37 -4.87
CA SER A 442 14.77 5.57 -5.48
C SER A 442 14.78 6.68 -6.54
N TYR A 443 13.67 6.86 -7.26
CA TYR A 443 13.55 7.83 -8.35
C TYR A 443 12.28 8.68 -8.24
N ARG A 444 11.85 9.00 -7.02
CA ARG A 444 10.58 9.71 -6.78
C ARG A 444 10.62 11.09 -7.44
N PRO A 445 9.70 11.43 -8.36
CA PRO A 445 9.66 12.75 -8.99
C PRO A 445 9.68 13.89 -7.96
N TRP A 446 10.61 14.83 -8.17
CA TRP A 446 10.85 15.95 -7.27
C TRP A 446 9.96 17.15 -7.59
N LEU A 447 9.83 17.48 -8.88
CA LEU A 447 9.00 18.60 -9.33
C LEU A 447 7.51 18.27 -9.17
N ARG A 448 6.79 19.08 -8.39
CA ARG A 448 5.36 18.87 -8.07
C ARG A 448 4.61 20.20 -8.00
N SER A 449 3.31 20.15 -8.29
CA SER A 449 2.36 21.26 -8.09
C SER A 449 1.74 21.17 -6.70
N LYS A 450 1.23 22.29 -6.16
CA LYS A 450 0.49 22.30 -4.89
C LYS A 450 -0.88 21.63 -4.94
N LYS A 451 -1.40 21.31 -6.14
CA LYS A 451 -2.67 20.60 -6.29
C LYS A 451 -2.64 19.28 -5.52
N TRP A 452 -3.67 19.02 -4.72
CA TRP A 452 -3.71 17.87 -3.80
C TRP A 452 -3.41 16.53 -4.47
N TRP A 453 -3.87 16.37 -5.70
CA TRP A 453 -3.71 15.15 -6.49
C TRP A 453 -2.36 15.01 -7.18
N CYS A 454 -1.51 16.05 -7.19
CA CYS A 454 -0.25 16.03 -7.95
C CYS A 454 0.72 14.96 -7.42
N ASN A 455 0.72 14.70 -6.12
CA ASN A 455 1.54 13.64 -5.52
C ASN A 455 1.04 12.25 -5.92
N ILE A 456 -0.29 12.06 -6.03
CA ILE A 456 -0.88 10.81 -6.52
C ILE A 456 -0.49 10.61 -7.99
N PHE A 457 -0.70 11.63 -8.82
CA PHE A 457 -0.34 11.62 -10.24
C PHE A 457 1.14 11.26 -10.46
N SER A 458 2.04 11.97 -9.77
CA SER A 458 3.49 11.76 -9.89
C SER A 458 3.91 10.37 -9.41
N ASN A 459 3.26 9.84 -8.37
CA ASN A 459 3.53 8.50 -7.86
C ASN A 459 3.10 7.42 -8.85
N ILE A 460 1.92 7.56 -9.47
CA ILE A 460 1.44 6.59 -10.46
C ILE A 460 2.22 6.68 -11.77
N LEU A 461 2.64 7.88 -12.19
CA LEU A 461 3.55 8.06 -13.32
C LEU A 461 4.88 7.33 -13.07
N ASN A 462 5.44 7.44 -11.86
CA ASN A 462 6.65 6.72 -11.48
C ASN A 462 6.41 5.20 -11.39
N MET A 463 5.24 4.78 -10.91
CA MET A 463 4.84 3.38 -10.87
C MET A 463 4.77 2.75 -12.26
N ALA A 464 4.44 3.52 -13.30
CA ALA A 464 4.48 3.03 -14.68
C ALA A 464 5.90 2.70 -15.15
N VAL A 465 6.91 3.47 -14.68
CA VAL A 465 8.32 3.16 -14.92
C VAL A 465 8.71 1.86 -14.21
N VAL A 466 8.28 1.68 -12.96
CA VAL A 466 8.53 0.44 -12.19
C VAL A 466 7.86 -0.77 -12.86
N ALA A 467 6.59 -0.66 -13.26
CA ALA A 467 5.86 -1.71 -13.96
C ALA A 467 6.55 -2.07 -15.29
N ALA A 468 6.92 -1.08 -16.09
CA ALA A 468 7.65 -1.27 -17.34
C ALA A 468 9.01 -1.95 -17.13
N TYR A 469 9.76 -1.53 -16.12
CA TYR A 469 11.04 -2.14 -15.76
C TYR A 469 10.87 -3.60 -15.34
N ARG A 470 9.92 -3.90 -14.46
CA ARG A 470 9.65 -5.28 -14.02
C ARG A 470 9.21 -6.16 -15.17
N PHE A 471 8.30 -5.66 -16.01
CA PHE A 471 7.88 -6.39 -17.20
C PHE A 471 9.02 -6.63 -18.18
N HIS A 472 9.90 -5.65 -18.41
CA HIS A 472 11.11 -5.81 -19.23
C HIS A 472 12.00 -6.91 -18.66
N GLN A 473 12.25 -6.94 -17.35
CA GLN A 473 13.07 -7.98 -16.71
C GLN A 473 12.50 -9.40 -16.91
N HIS A 474 11.17 -9.56 -16.89
CA HIS A 474 10.52 -10.85 -17.16
C HIS A 474 10.60 -11.28 -18.63
N THR A 475 10.41 -10.34 -19.55
CA THR A 475 10.34 -10.62 -21.01
C THR A 475 11.71 -10.64 -21.69
N ASN A 476 12.73 -10.03 -21.09
CA ASN A 476 14.03 -9.79 -21.69
C ASN A 476 15.17 -10.23 -20.77
N ALA A 477 15.06 -11.41 -20.13
CA ALA A 477 16.05 -11.88 -19.15
C ALA A 477 17.51 -11.92 -19.66
N SER A 478 17.72 -12.12 -20.97
CA SER A 478 19.05 -12.09 -21.61
C SER A 478 19.57 -10.66 -21.89
N MET A 479 18.68 -9.67 -21.95
CA MET A 479 18.98 -8.24 -22.08
C MET A 479 18.64 -7.48 -20.79
N ALA A 480 18.57 -8.19 -19.67
CA ALA A 480 18.24 -7.62 -18.37
C ALA A 480 19.18 -6.44 -18.08
N ILE A 481 18.59 -5.26 -17.88
CA ILE A 481 19.35 -4.07 -17.53
C ILE A 481 20.00 -4.36 -16.17
N SER A 482 21.34 -4.41 -16.15
CA SER A 482 22.12 -4.89 -14.99
C SER A 482 22.24 -3.88 -13.85
N HIS A 483 21.60 -2.71 -13.96
CA HIS A 483 21.76 -1.62 -13.01
C HIS A 483 20.42 -1.06 -12.54
N PHE A 484 20.01 -1.54 -11.37
CA PHE A 484 19.30 -0.79 -10.34
C PHE A 484 20.03 -1.02 -9.02
#